data_AF-N4X098-F1
#
_entry.id   AF-N4X098-F1
#
_cell.length_a   1.000
_cell.length_b   1.000
_cell.length_c   1.000
_cell.angle_alpha   90.00
_cell.angle_beta   90.00
_cell.angle_gamma   90.00
#
_symmetry.space_group_name_H-M   'P 1'
#
loop_
_entity.id
_entity.type
_entity.pdbx_description
1 polymer ?
#
loop_
_entity_poly.entity_id
_entity_poly.type
_entity_poly.pdbx_seq_one_letter_code
_entity_poly.pdbx_strand_id
1 'polypeptide(L)'
;MPCRTSTEPLSGTSQDEQIHLLVLLKTKLQGIPSLHIPSLTLPDILCSTTRASHIPNIPPDIQLPFFLRNRHVIDQYHGKPVKDEARQSTDITRAIWFWRLDEARQFERFHDTMRWNTAMFIALLTLHDFQTRSNHPKGMQMTIGINAAACRFIKQYLAAVLEHHNTPLLFDARETFIKTWKNGTWDLYTGFRASQKKLLKNLMKKLTKDWEKELDSAESNMGKEEYRIRVAQFAGSLVPRRREQDISTGTLPGQEKSKYVYRVNNPPHTPRESREVERNELLDALRVPFTPQTKEKTRDQRNESYELEEDRNMVTGLRNAIEALQVTRPQDMLPVLMHLFPAPGMGQAST
;
A
#
# COMPACT_ATOMS: atom_id res chain seq x y z
N MET A 1 -4.24 -2.58 -34.13
CA MET A 1 -5.30 -2.00 -34.98
C MET A 1 -6.09 -0.97 -34.18
N PRO A 2 -6.44 0.20 -34.72
CA PRO A 2 -7.24 1.18 -34.00
C PRO A 2 -8.69 0.68 -33.84
N CYS A 3 -9.16 0.47 -32.60
CA CYS A 3 -10.58 0.22 -32.34
C CYS A 3 -11.38 1.46 -32.75
N ARG A 4 -12.20 1.34 -33.80
CA ARG A 4 -13.10 2.41 -34.25
C ARG A 4 -14.15 2.67 -33.16
N THR A 5 -14.30 3.92 -32.75
CA THR A 5 -15.35 4.41 -31.84
C THR A 5 -16.68 4.54 -32.57
N SER A 6 -17.13 3.47 -33.25
CA SER A 6 -18.47 3.41 -33.85
C SER A 6 -19.50 3.11 -32.77
N THR A 7 -20.66 3.75 -32.85
CA THR A 7 -21.86 3.45 -32.04
C THR A 7 -22.58 2.18 -32.51
N GLU A 8 -22.10 1.52 -33.56
CA GLU A 8 -22.56 0.19 -33.94
C GLU A 8 -22.09 -0.87 -32.93
N PRO A 9 -22.91 -1.88 -32.62
CA PRO A 9 -22.52 -2.96 -31.72
C PRO A 9 -21.22 -3.59 -32.22
N LEU A 10 -20.20 -3.59 -31.35
CA LEU A 10 -18.91 -4.24 -31.60
C LEU A 10 -19.18 -5.72 -31.94
N SER A 11 -19.09 -6.01 -33.24
CA SER A 11 -19.10 -7.31 -33.92
C SER A 11 -19.38 -8.52 -33.01
N GLY A 12 -20.63 -8.99 -33.00
CA GLY A 12 -20.98 -10.34 -32.55
C GLY A 12 -21.62 -10.50 -31.16
N THR A 13 -21.77 -9.44 -30.37
CA THR A 13 -22.46 -9.51 -29.06
C THR A 13 -23.82 -8.83 -29.12
N SER A 14 -24.86 -9.46 -28.57
CA SER A 14 -26.20 -8.87 -28.52
C SER A 14 -26.24 -7.65 -27.59
N GLN A 15 -27.20 -6.75 -27.78
CA GLN A 15 -27.38 -5.59 -26.91
C GLN A 15 -27.56 -6.01 -25.44
N ASP A 16 -28.33 -7.08 -25.20
CA ASP A 16 -28.54 -7.64 -23.87
C ASP A 16 -27.25 -8.17 -23.24
N GLU A 17 -26.40 -8.81 -24.03
CA GLU A 17 -25.09 -9.29 -23.57
C GLU A 17 -24.17 -8.11 -23.19
N GLN A 18 -24.15 -7.04 -23.99
CA GLN A 18 -23.36 -5.85 -23.67
C GLN A 18 -23.84 -5.17 -22.38
N ILE A 19 -25.15 -5.06 -22.18
CA ILE A 19 -25.73 -4.54 -20.94
C ILE A 19 -25.30 -5.43 -19.76
N HIS A 20 -25.41 -6.76 -19.90
CA HIS A 20 -25.00 -7.71 -18.88
C HIS A 20 -23.51 -7.58 -18.52
N LEU A 21 -22.62 -7.55 -19.51
CA LEU A 21 -21.18 -7.40 -19.32
C LEU A 21 -20.81 -6.06 -18.67
N LEU A 22 -21.50 -4.98 -19.05
CA LEU A 22 -21.29 -3.66 -18.44
C LEU A 22 -21.68 -3.66 -16.96
N VAL A 23 -22.82 -4.28 -16.61
CA VAL A 23 -23.25 -4.44 -15.22
C VAL A 23 -22.19 -5.24 -14.46
N LEU A 24 -21.79 -6.40 -15.00
CA LEU A 24 -20.79 -7.27 -14.38
C LEU A 24 -19.46 -6.55 -14.15
N LEU A 25 -19.00 -5.75 -15.12
CA LEU A 25 -17.77 -4.97 -15.00
C LEU A 25 -17.88 -3.94 -13.87
N LYS A 26 -18.97 -3.17 -13.84
CA LYS A 26 -19.22 -2.18 -12.79
C LYS A 26 -19.27 -2.83 -11.40
N THR A 27 -19.98 -3.96 -11.28
CA THR A 27 -20.09 -4.66 -10.00
C THR A 27 -18.75 -5.26 -9.57
N LYS A 28 -17.99 -5.87 -10.48
CA LYS A 28 -16.67 -6.45 -10.15
C LYS A 28 -15.61 -5.40 -9.83
N LEU A 29 -15.72 -4.17 -10.34
CA LEU A 29 -14.81 -3.07 -9.99
C LEU A 29 -15.22 -2.30 -8.72
N GLN A 30 -16.35 -2.65 -8.11
CA GLN A 30 -16.86 -1.93 -6.93
C GLN A 30 -15.86 -1.99 -5.76
N GLY A 31 -15.72 -0.87 -5.04
CA GLY A 31 -14.86 -0.78 -3.85
C GLY A 31 -13.41 -0.41 -4.13
N ILE A 32 -12.98 -0.40 -5.40
CA ILE A 32 -11.68 0.17 -5.76
C ILE A 32 -11.76 1.70 -5.58
N PRO A 33 -10.78 2.34 -4.89
CA PRO A 33 -10.77 3.79 -4.73
C PRO A 33 -10.78 4.52 -6.08
N SER A 34 -11.53 5.62 -6.15
CA SER A 34 -11.51 6.52 -7.31
C SER A 34 -10.08 6.98 -7.59
N LEU A 35 -9.70 7.05 -8.87
CA LEU A 35 -8.35 7.42 -9.36
C LEU A 35 -7.25 6.38 -9.12
N HIS A 36 -7.51 5.26 -8.43
CA HIS A 36 -6.52 4.20 -8.28
C HIS A 36 -6.27 3.45 -9.59
N ILE A 37 -7.32 3.28 -10.39
CA ILE A 37 -7.27 2.69 -11.73
C ILE A 37 -7.77 3.70 -12.76
N PRO A 38 -7.32 3.61 -14.03
CA PRO A 38 -7.90 4.44 -15.09
C PRO A 38 -9.40 4.16 -15.24
N SER A 39 -10.14 5.13 -15.80
CA SER A 39 -11.55 4.89 -16.14
C SER A 39 -11.62 3.82 -17.23
N LEU A 40 -12.22 2.67 -16.88
CA LEU A 40 -12.37 1.51 -17.75
C LEU A 40 -13.78 1.43 -18.31
N THR A 41 -13.88 1.22 -19.61
CA THR A 41 -15.14 1.04 -20.33
C THR A 41 -15.27 -0.39 -20.84
N LEU A 42 -16.47 -0.82 -21.22
CA LEU A 42 -16.66 -2.14 -21.83
C LEU A 42 -15.83 -2.31 -23.13
N PRO A 43 -15.73 -1.30 -24.02
CA PRO A 43 -14.78 -1.36 -25.14
C PRO A 43 -13.33 -1.61 -24.75
N ASP A 44 -12.87 -1.09 -23.61
CA ASP A 44 -11.50 -1.36 -23.14
C ASP A 44 -11.28 -2.86 -22.85
N ILE A 45 -12.30 -3.53 -22.31
CA ILE A 45 -12.28 -4.99 -22.06
C ILE A 45 -12.40 -5.76 -23.36
N LEU A 46 -13.36 -5.41 -24.23
CA LEU A 46 -13.61 -6.11 -25.50
C LEU A 46 -12.44 -6.00 -26.48
N CYS A 47 -11.76 -4.85 -26.52
CA CYS A 47 -10.59 -4.61 -27.36
C CYS A 47 -9.26 -4.94 -26.66
N SER A 48 -9.26 -5.39 -25.40
CA SER A 48 -8.06 -5.62 -24.59
C SER A 48 -7.06 -4.45 -24.65
N THR A 49 -7.55 -3.23 -24.44
CA THR A 49 -6.70 -2.03 -24.57
C THR A 49 -5.57 -2.06 -23.56
N THR A 50 -4.42 -1.45 -23.88
CA THR A 50 -3.27 -1.35 -22.95
C THR A 50 -3.66 -0.76 -21.60
N ARG A 51 -4.65 0.13 -21.59
CA ARG A 51 -5.22 0.73 -20.37
C ARG A 51 -5.86 -0.32 -19.44
N ALA A 52 -6.54 -1.32 -20.00
CA ALA A 52 -7.16 -2.39 -19.25
C ALA A 52 -6.20 -3.54 -18.92
N SER A 53 -5.24 -3.82 -19.82
CA SER A 53 -4.30 -4.94 -19.64
C SER A 53 -3.08 -4.59 -18.77
N HIS A 54 -2.71 -3.31 -18.68
CA HIS A 54 -1.55 -2.89 -17.91
C HIS A 54 -1.84 -1.65 -17.05
N ILE A 55 -2.00 -1.90 -15.75
CA ILE A 55 -2.11 -0.85 -14.73
C ILE A 55 -0.74 -0.71 -14.05
N PRO A 56 -0.04 0.44 -14.19
CA PRO A 56 1.38 0.56 -13.83
C PRO A 56 1.70 0.28 -12.36
N ASN A 57 0.77 0.58 -11.43
CA ASN A 57 1.00 0.46 -9.99
C ASN A 57 0.55 -0.90 -9.41
N ILE A 58 0.24 -1.87 -10.29
CA ILE A 58 -0.20 -3.23 -9.95
C ILE A 58 0.84 -4.22 -10.50
N PRO A 59 1.25 -5.25 -9.74
CA PRO A 59 2.16 -6.28 -10.25
C PRO A 59 1.60 -7.02 -11.48
N PRO A 60 2.44 -7.42 -12.45
CA PRO A 60 1.99 -8.02 -13.72
C PRO A 60 1.11 -9.27 -13.58
N ASP A 61 1.32 -10.07 -12.54
CA ASP A 61 0.64 -11.34 -12.30
C ASP A 61 -0.73 -11.20 -11.64
N ILE A 62 -1.01 -10.04 -11.01
CA ILE A 62 -2.30 -9.72 -10.36
C ILE A 62 -3.01 -8.53 -11.03
N GLN A 63 -2.78 -8.34 -12.33
CA GLN A 63 -3.45 -7.35 -13.18
C GLN A 63 -4.97 -7.59 -13.27
N LEU A 64 -5.66 -6.73 -14.04
CA LEU A 64 -7.12 -6.75 -14.15
C LEU A 64 -7.73 -8.13 -14.48
N PRO A 65 -7.15 -8.98 -15.37
CA PRO A 65 -7.68 -10.32 -15.61
C PRO A 65 -7.72 -11.18 -14.34
N PHE A 66 -6.62 -11.19 -13.56
CA PHE A 66 -6.57 -11.91 -12.28
C PHE A 66 -7.64 -11.39 -11.33
N PHE A 67 -7.74 -10.06 -11.19
CA PHE A 67 -8.70 -9.41 -10.30
C PHE A 67 -10.16 -9.78 -10.66
N LEU A 68 -10.55 -9.65 -11.94
CA LEU A 68 -11.91 -9.95 -12.39
C LEU A 68 -12.27 -11.43 -12.23
N ARG A 69 -11.31 -12.33 -12.51
CA ARG A 69 -11.48 -13.78 -12.35
C ARG A 69 -11.68 -14.17 -10.88
N ASN A 70 -10.90 -13.58 -9.99
CA ASN A 70 -10.88 -13.93 -8.57
C ASN A 70 -11.78 -13.07 -7.68
N ARG A 71 -12.60 -12.18 -8.27
CA ARG A 71 -13.43 -11.23 -7.51
C ARG A 71 -14.35 -11.92 -6.48
N HIS A 72 -14.88 -13.10 -6.83
CA HIS A 72 -15.72 -13.89 -5.92
C HIS A 72 -14.97 -14.38 -4.67
N VAL A 73 -13.70 -14.79 -4.82
CA VAL A 73 -12.84 -15.22 -3.69
C VAL A 73 -12.46 -14.03 -2.81
N ILE A 74 -12.14 -12.89 -3.44
CA ILE A 74 -11.86 -11.63 -2.73
C ILE A 74 -13.06 -11.21 -1.87
N ASP A 75 -14.26 -11.24 -2.44
CA ASP A 75 -15.49 -10.79 -1.76
C ASP A 75 -16.01 -11.80 -0.73
N GLN A 76 -15.53 -13.04 -0.73
CA GLN A 76 -15.83 -14.02 0.33
C GLN A 76 -15.52 -13.48 1.73
N TYR A 77 -14.48 -12.64 1.84
CA TYR A 77 -14.09 -11.95 3.07
C TYR A 77 -14.29 -10.43 2.97
N HIS A 78 -15.26 -9.99 2.16
CA HIS A 78 -15.60 -8.58 1.95
C HIS A 78 -14.41 -7.71 1.53
N GLY A 79 -13.49 -8.26 0.73
CA GLY A 79 -12.29 -7.54 0.30
C GLY A 79 -11.26 -7.30 1.41
N LYS A 80 -11.39 -7.96 2.57
CA LYS A 80 -10.42 -7.88 3.67
C LYS A 80 -9.36 -8.97 3.52
N PRO A 81 -8.08 -8.65 3.76
CA PRO A 81 -7.05 -9.67 3.77
C PRO A 81 -7.19 -10.51 5.05
N VAL A 82 -6.96 -11.81 4.92
CA VAL A 82 -7.00 -12.79 6.02
C VAL A 82 -5.61 -13.37 6.16
N LYS A 83 -5.09 -13.54 7.38
CA LYS A 83 -3.72 -14.08 7.57
C LYS A 83 -3.59 -15.58 7.24
N ASP A 84 -4.62 -16.36 7.50
CA ASP A 84 -4.63 -17.81 7.25
C ASP A 84 -4.50 -18.15 5.75
N GLU A 85 -3.40 -18.80 5.38
CA GLU A 85 -3.09 -19.21 3.99
C GLU A 85 -4.06 -20.27 3.47
N ALA A 86 -4.59 -21.15 4.34
CA ALA A 86 -5.56 -22.17 3.93
C ALA A 86 -6.92 -21.55 3.55
N ARG A 87 -7.23 -20.37 4.09
CA ARG A 87 -8.49 -19.65 3.85
C ARG A 87 -8.40 -18.64 2.73
N GLN A 88 -7.27 -17.97 2.60
CA GLN A 88 -7.04 -16.98 1.56
C GLN A 88 -5.60 -17.13 1.09
N SER A 89 -5.37 -17.39 -0.19
CA SER A 89 -4.00 -17.50 -0.69
C SER A 89 -3.26 -16.16 -0.61
N THR A 90 -1.94 -16.23 -0.56
CA THR A 90 -1.08 -15.03 -0.61
C THR A 90 -1.38 -14.16 -1.83
N ASP A 91 -1.71 -14.71 -3.00
CA ASP A 91 -2.02 -13.92 -4.20
C ASP A 91 -3.33 -13.12 -4.08
N ILE A 92 -4.35 -13.70 -3.44
CA ILE A 92 -5.60 -12.97 -3.13
C ILE A 92 -5.31 -11.86 -2.12
N THR A 93 -4.50 -12.14 -1.09
CA THR A 93 -4.04 -11.11 -0.15
C THR A 93 -3.30 -9.99 -0.89
N ARG A 94 -2.34 -10.31 -1.77
CA ARG A 94 -1.60 -9.34 -2.60
C ARG A 94 -2.57 -8.49 -3.42
N ALA A 95 -3.52 -9.12 -4.10
CA ALA A 95 -4.53 -8.41 -4.88
C ALA A 95 -5.33 -7.42 -4.00
N ILE A 96 -5.75 -7.81 -2.80
CA ILE A 96 -6.45 -6.91 -1.87
C ILE A 96 -5.62 -5.67 -1.50
N TRP A 97 -4.32 -5.85 -1.20
CA TRP A 97 -3.41 -4.75 -0.86
C TRP A 97 -3.13 -3.83 -2.06
N PHE A 98 -2.78 -4.39 -3.22
CA PHE A 98 -2.44 -3.61 -4.41
C PHE A 98 -3.64 -2.93 -5.06
N TRP A 99 -4.83 -3.56 -5.03
CA TRP A 99 -6.08 -2.96 -5.49
C TRP A 99 -6.78 -2.10 -4.44
N ARG A 100 -6.21 -2.02 -3.24
CA ARG A 100 -6.63 -1.14 -2.14
C ARG A 100 -8.08 -1.35 -1.70
N LEU A 101 -8.50 -2.61 -1.62
CA LEU A 101 -9.87 -2.96 -1.28
C LEU A 101 -10.17 -2.82 0.23
N ASP A 102 -9.15 -2.93 1.08
CA ASP A 102 -9.27 -2.68 2.52
C ASP A 102 -8.71 -1.30 2.86
N GLU A 103 -9.60 -0.35 3.20
CA GLU A 103 -9.19 1.00 3.60
C GLU A 103 -8.27 1.02 4.82
N ALA A 104 -8.37 -0.02 5.67
CA ALA A 104 -7.59 -0.14 6.88
C ALA A 104 -6.24 -0.86 6.68
N ARG A 105 -5.97 -1.40 5.49
CA ARG A 105 -4.72 -2.12 5.16
C ARG A 105 -4.30 -1.83 3.72
N GLN A 106 -3.56 -0.74 3.56
CA GLN A 106 -3.03 -0.28 2.29
C GLN A 106 -1.76 0.55 2.52
N PHE A 107 -1.12 1.03 1.46
CA PHE A 107 0.10 1.85 1.55
C PHE A 107 -0.14 3.35 1.30
N GLU A 108 -1.39 3.73 1.01
CA GLU A 108 -1.75 5.10 0.73
C GLU A 108 -1.72 5.96 2.01
N ARG A 109 -0.88 6.99 2.01
CA ARG A 109 -0.67 7.85 3.17
C ARG A 109 -1.77 8.87 3.38
N PHE A 110 -2.72 9.05 2.47
CA PHE A 110 -3.78 10.06 2.64
C PHE A 110 -4.97 9.54 3.46
N HIS A 111 -5.06 8.23 3.71
CA HIS A 111 -6.06 7.67 4.62
C HIS A 111 -5.64 7.87 6.08
N ASP A 112 -6.56 8.38 6.90
CA ASP A 112 -6.33 8.69 8.32
C ASP A 112 -5.71 7.51 9.09
N THR A 113 -6.25 6.29 8.91
CA THR A 113 -5.75 5.06 9.54
C THR A 113 -4.27 4.83 9.23
N MET A 114 -3.85 4.99 7.97
CA MET A 114 -2.48 4.76 7.54
C MET A 114 -1.54 5.84 8.06
N ARG A 115 -1.99 7.10 8.07
CA ARG A 115 -1.25 8.22 8.67
C ARG A 115 -0.94 7.99 10.14
N TRP A 116 -1.93 7.51 10.90
CA TRP A 116 -1.75 7.23 12.31
C TRP A 116 -0.79 6.05 12.53
N ASN A 117 -0.91 4.97 11.75
CA ASN A 117 0.03 3.84 11.82
C ASN A 117 1.46 4.31 11.55
N THR A 118 1.70 5.03 10.45
CA THR A 118 3.03 5.56 10.11
C THR A 118 3.60 6.43 11.23
N ALA A 119 2.83 7.37 11.76
CA ALA A 119 3.30 8.25 12.83
C ALA A 119 3.61 7.50 14.14
N MET A 120 2.73 6.59 14.56
CA MET A 120 2.94 5.76 15.76
C MET A 120 4.15 4.84 15.61
N PHE A 121 4.35 4.26 14.43
CA PHE A 121 5.47 3.39 14.14
C PHE A 121 6.81 4.13 14.17
N ILE A 122 6.88 5.33 13.62
CA ILE A 122 8.09 6.17 13.71
C ILE A 122 8.37 6.53 15.18
N ALA A 123 7.34 6.91 15.94
CA ALA A 123 7.47 7.20 17.38
C ALA A 123 7.98 5.99 18.18
N LEU A 124 7.44 4.80 17.93
CA LEU A 124 7.86 3.55 18.58
C LEU A 124 9.32 3.20 18.25
N LEU A 125 9.73 3.34 16.99
CA LEU A 125 11.14 3.14 16.60
C LEU A 125 12.05 4.16 17.29
N THR A 126 11.59 5.40 17.47
CA THR A 126 12.35 6.46 18.13
C THR A 126 12.59 6.14 19.61
N LEU A 127 11.54 5.74 20.33
CA LEU A 127 11.70 5.31 21.73
C LEU A 127 12.59 4.07 21.87
N HIS A 128 12.46 3.11 20.94
CA HIS A 128 13.31 1.93 20.92
C HIS A 128 14.80 2.28 20.67
N ASP A 129 15.08 3.21 19.75
CA ASP A 129 16.45 3.67 19.49
C ASP A 129 17.07 4.34 20.73
N PHE A 130 16.30 5.17 21.43
CA PHE A 130 16.73 5.75 22.71
C PHE A 130 17.02 4.69 23.77
N GLN A 131 16.18 3.67 23.90
CA GLN A 131 16.39 2.58 24.87
C GLN A 131 17.63 1.73 24.56
N THR A 132 18.00 1.60 23.29
CA THR A 132 19.11 0.74 22.87
C THR A 132 20.45 1.45 22.80
N ARG A 133 20.49 2.75 22.45
CA ARG A 133 21.73 3.55 22.38
C ARG A 133 22.13 4.18 23.71
N SER A 134 21.15 4.43 24.58
CA SER A 134 21.37 5.15 25.80
C SER A 134 21.87 4.20 26.90
N ASN A 135 23.17 4.28 27.22
CA ASN A 135 23.69 3.82 28.51
C ASN A 135 23.19 4.69 29.69
N HIS A 136 22.22 5.61 29.49
CA HIS A 136 21.86 6.58 30.53
C HIS A 136 21.01 6.03 31.68
N PRO A 137 21.19 6.60 32.88
CA PRO A 137 20.59 6.14 34.11
C PRO A 137 19.14 6.60 34.24
N LYS A 138 18.22 5.63 34.40
CA LYS A 138 17.02 5.57 35.26
C LYS A 138 16.04 6.77 35.39
N GLY A 139 16.21 7.90 34.72
CA GLY A 139 15.45 9.12 35.01
C GLY A 139 14.03 9.21 34.42
N MET A 140 13.74 8.50 33.33
CA MET A 140 12.42 8.58 32.68
C MET A 140 12.06 7.24 32.04
N GLN A 141 11.62 6.31 32.88
CA GLN A 141 11.40 4.91 32.51
C GLN A 141 10.01 4.74 31.88
N MET A 142 9.77 5.30 30.69
CA MET A 142 8.66 4.82 29.87
C MET A 142 9.04 3.45 29.31
N THR A 143 8.47 2.39 29.89
CA THR A 143 8.67 0.99 29.49
C THR A 143 7.86 0.62 28.25
N ILE A 144 7.78 1.51 27.27
CA ILE A 144 7.19 1.19 25.97
C ILE A 144 8.30 0.55 25.14
N GLY A 145 8.44 -0.77 25.29
CA GLY A 145 9.37 -1.57 24.51
C GLY A 145 8.66 -2.29 23.36
N ILE A 146 9.30 -2.33 22.21
CA ILE A 146 8.96 -3.25 21.11
C ILE A 146 10.09 -4.27 20.97
N ASN A 147 9.78 -5.51 20.64
CA ASN A 147 10.81 -6.53 20.41
C ASN A 147 11.42 -6.41 18.99
N ALA A 148 12.50 -7.14 18.74
CA ALA A 148 13.20 -7.11 17.45
C ALA A 148 12.31 -7.52 16.26
N ALA A 149 11.35 -8.44 16.45
CA ALA A 149 10.43 -8.85 15.40
C ALA A 149 9.43 -7.74 15.05
N ALA A 150 8.87 -7.06 16.05
CA ALA A 150 8.02 -5.89 15.87
C ALA A 150 8.78 -4.73 15.20
N CYS A 151 10.05 -4.51 15.59
CA CYS A 151 10.91 -3.53 14.94
C CYS A 151 11.11 -3.83 13.45
N ARG A 152 11.39 -5.09 13.07
CA ARG A 152 11.48 -5.51 11.66
C ARG A 152 10.17 -5.30 10.90
N PHE A 153 9.04 -5.68 11.50
CA PHE A 153 7.72 -5.49 10.91
C PHE A 153 7.44 -3.99 10.62
N ILE A 154 7.71 -3.12 11.60
CA ILE A 154 7.54 -1.68 11.44
C ILE A 154 8.43 -1.14 10.32
N LYS A 155 9.73 -1.50 10.32
CA LYS A 155 10.68 -1.03 9.29
C LYS A 155 10.25 -1.43 7.88
N GLN A 156 9.79 -2.67 7.69
CA GLN A 156 9.29 -3.14 6.40
C GLN A 156 8.02 -2.42 5.97
N TYR A 157 7.08 -2.15 6.88
CA TYR A 157 5.89 -1.37 6.56
C TYR A 157 6.26 0.05 6.09
N LEU A 158 7.15 0.73 6.81
CA LEU A 158 7.59 2.07 6.44
C LEU A 158 8.32 2.08 5.09
N ALA A 159 9.13 1.06 4.80
CA ALA A 159 9.76 0.90 3.49
C ALA A 159 8.73 0.68 2.37
N ALA A 160 7.70 -0.14 2.61
CA ALA A 160 6.61 -0.38 1.66
C ALA A 160 5.78 0.89 1.37
N VAL A 161 5.49 1.70 2.40
CA VAL A 161 4.84 3.02 2.21
C VAL A 161 5.76 3.94 1.42
N LEU A 162 7.06 3.98 1.72
CA LEU A 162 8.02 4.81 1.01
C LEU A 162 8.10 4.45 -0.49
N GLU A 163 8.22 3.15 -0.81
CA GLU A 163 8.21 2.64 -2.19
C GLU A 163 6.92 3.03 -2.92
N HIS A 164 5.77 2.90 -2.26
CA HIS A 164 4.48 3.25 -2.86
C HIS A 164 4.40 4.71 -3.32
N HIS A 165 4.96 5.65 -2.56
CA HIS A 165 4.90 7.08 -2.90
C HIS A 165 6.03 7.53 -3.83
N ASN A 166 7.24 6.98 -3.66
CA ASN A 166 8.41 7.46 -4.39
C ASN A 166 8.64 6.73 -5.71
N THR A 167 8.38 5.43 -5.73
CA THR A 167 8.69 4.53 -6.86
C THR A 167 7.55 3.53 -7.07
N PRO A 168 6.34 3.99 -7.42
CA PRO A 168 5.13 3.17 -7.43
C PRO A 168 5.13 2.03 -8.46
N LEU A 169 6.09 2.04 -9.39
CA LEU A 169 6.31 0.98 -10.40
C LEU A 169 7.21 -0.17 -9.89
N LEU A 170 7.86 0.00 -8.73
CA LEU A 170 8.61 -1.05 -8.04
C LEU A 170 7.72 -1.70 -6.97
N PHE A 171 7.93 -2.98 -6.69
CA PHE A 171 7.06 -3.76 -5.82
C PHE A 171 7.77 -4.47 -4.68
N ASP A 172 9.11 -4.45 -4.64
CA ASP A 172 9.91 -5.33 -3.78
C ASP A 172 9.63 -5.11 -2.29
N ALA A 173 9.56 -3.86 -1.83
CA ALA A 173 9.31 -3.53 -0.44
C ALA A 173 7.86 -3.85 -0.04
N ARG A 174 6.88 -3.54 -0.91
CA ARG A 174 5.47 -3.86 -0.69
C ARG A 174 5.23 -5.37 -0.63
N GLU A 175 5.80 -6.13 -1.57
CA GLU A 175 5.71 -7.59 -1.60
C GLU A 175 6.36 -8.23 -0.36
N THR A 176 7.56 -7.75 0.01
CA THR A 176 8.26 -8.21 1.22
C THR A 176 7.43 -7.95 2.48
N PHE A 177 6.80 -6.79 2.57
CA PHE A 177 5.93 -6.48 3.69
C PHE A 177 4.68 -7.35 3.70
N ILE A 178 3.97 -7.51 2.57
CA ILE A 178 2.76 -8.36 2.48
C ILE A 178 3.08 -9.79 2.90
N LYS A 179 4.20 -10.34 2.43
CA LYS A 179 4.66 -11.69 2.83
C LYS A 179 4.94 -11.78 4.33
N THR A 180 5.59 -10.78 4.90
CA THR A 180 5.88 -10.75 6.35
C THR A 180 4.61 -10.56 7.17
N TRP A 181 3.69 -9.72 6.71
CA TRP A 181 2.38 -9.54 7.34
C TRP A 181 1.57 -10.83 7.30
N LYS A 182 1.51 -11.51 6.15
CA LYS A 182 0.76 -12.75 5.96
C LYS A 182 1.23 -13.87 6.90
N ASN A 183 2.55 -14.06 6.97
CA ASN A 183 3.18 -15.14 7.74
C ASN A 183 3.51 -14.76 9.19
N GLY A 184 3.33 -13.51 9.58
CA GLY A 184 3.68 -12.99 10.89
C GLY A 184 2.49 -12.86 11.82
N THR A 185 2.77 -12.69 13.11
CA THR A 185 1.74 -12.43 14.12
C THR A 185 1.24 -10.99 14.11
N TRP A 186 2.09 -10.03 13.69
CA TRP A 186 1.81 -8.60 13.80
C TRP A 186 0.81 -8.09 12.77
N ASP A 187 -0.10 -7.19 13.17
CA ASP A 187 -1.02 -6.48 12.29
C ASP A 187 -0.89 -4.95 12.45
N LEU A 188 -1.49 -4.21 11.53
CA LEU A 188 -1.67 -2.76 11.61
C LEU A 188 -2.81 -2.41 12.58
N TYR A 189 -2.74 -1.22 13.18
CA TYR A 189 -3.85 -0.69 13.96
C TYR A 189 -5.03 -0.34 13.04
N THR A 190 -6.14 -1.07 13.16
CA THR A 190 -7.37 -0.83 12.35
C THR A 190 -8.58 -0.40 13.19
N GLY A 191 -8.65 -0.83 14.46
CA GLY A 191 -9.82 -0.68 15.34
C GLY A 191 -9.79 0.57 16.23
N PHE A 192 -9.88 1.77 15.66
CA PHE A 192 -9.87 3.02 16.44
C PHE A 192 -11.26 3.42 16.94
N ARG A 193 -11.41 3.64 18.25
CA ARG A 193 -12.61 4.23 18.87
C ARG A 193 -12.76 5.71 18.49
N ALA A 194 -13.97 6.24 18.53
CA ALA A 194 -14.25 7.64 18.14
C ALA A 194 -13.41 8.67 18.94
N SER A 195 -13.23 8.44 20.25
CA SER A 195 -12.37 9.27 21.11
C SER A 195 -10.90 9.22 20.70
N GLN A 196 -10.39 8.03 20.36
CA GLN A 196 -9.02 7.84 19.86
C GLN A 196 -8.84 8.53 18.50
N LYS A 197 -9.80 8.39 17.58
CA LYS A 197 -9.78 9.10 16.28
C LYS A 197 -9.71 10.62 16.49
N LYS A 198 -10.53 11.17 17.41
CA LYS A 198 -10.51 12.61 17.74
C LYS A 198 -9.16 13.04 18.31
N LEU A 199 -8.61 12.27 19.25
CA LEU A 199 -7.29 12.52 19.83
C LEU A 199 -6.19 12.50 18.76
N LEU A 200 -6.13 11.43 17.96
CA LEU A 200 -5.13 11.27 16.89
C LEU A 200 -5.24 12.38 15.85
N LYS A 201 -6.45 12.81 15.45
CA LYS A 201 -6.61 13.97 14.56
C LYS A 201 -6.00 15.24 15.14
N ASN A 202 -6.17 15.49 16.43
CA ASN A 202 -5.58 16.66 17.09
C ASN A 202 -4.05 16.54 17.19
N LEU A 203 -3.55 15.35 17.55
CA LEU A 203 -2.10 15.08 17.59
C LEU A 203 -1.47 15.26 16.21
N MET A 204 -2.07 14.71 15.15
CA MET A 204 -1.56 14.85 13.79
C MET A 204 -1.54 16.30 13.32
N LYS A 205 -2.54 17.13 13.67
CA LYS A 205 -2.54 18.55 13.35
C LYS A 205 -1.36 19.29 13.98
N LYS A 206 -1.05 18.99 15.25
CA LYS A 206 0.12 19.55 15.93
C LYS A 206 1.41 19.04 15.30
N LEU A 207 1.52 17.72 15.15
CA LEU A 207 2.69 17.04 14.63
C LEU A 207 3.03 17.50 13.20
N THR A 208 2.05 17.78 12.34
CA THR A 208 2.28 18.37 11.02
C THR A 208 3.02 19.71 11.13
N LYS A 209 2.58 20.63 12.00
CA LYS A 209 3.25 21.92 12.18
C LYS A 209 4.65 21.78 12.75
N ASP A 210 4.84 20.83 13.66
CA ASP A 210 6.14 20.55 14.26
C ASP A 210 7.10 19.94 13.22
N TRP A 211 6.61 19.04 12.36
CA TRP A 211 7.39 18.50 11.23
C TRP A 211 7.79 19.58 10.24
N GLU A 212 6.89 20.47 9.86
CA GLU A 212 7.22 21.55 8.91
C GLU A 212 8.41 22.39 9.41
N LYS A 213 8.36 22.80 10.69
CA LYS A 213 9.46 23.56 11.32
C LYS A 213 10.76 22.77 11.35
N GLU A 214 10.68 21.48 11.68
CA GLU A 214 11.86 20.62 11.76
C GLU A 214 12.49 20.40 10.38
N LEU A 215 11.68 20.19 9.35
CA LEU A 215 12.15 20.06 7.97
C LEU A 215 12.76 21.37 7.45
N ASP A 216 12.16 22.53 7.76
CA ASP A 216 12.73 23.85 7.46
C ASP A 216 14.10 24.03 8.15
N SER A 217 14.20 23.63 9.42
CA SER A 217 15.46 23.70 10.16
C SER A 217 16.51 22.74 9.60
N ALA A 218 16.12 21.51 9.24
CA ALA A 218 17.02 20.54 8.64
C ALA A 218 17.55 21.02 7.29
N GLU A 219 16.69 21.57 6.43
CA GLU A 219 17.10 22.15 5.14
C GLU A 219 18.07 23.33 5.33
N SER A 220 17.80 24.19 6.31
CA SER A 220 18.67 25.34 6.63
C SER A 220 20.04 24.90 7.18
N ASN A 221 20.07 23.86 8.03
CA ASN A 221 21.29 23.42 8.70
C ASN A 221 22.19 22.53 7.82
N MET A 222 21.59 21.64 7.01
CA MET A 222 22.33 20.72 6.13
C MET A 222 22.63 21.33 4.76
N GLY A 223 21.87 22.36 4.36
CA GLY A 223 21.87 22.86 3.00
C GLY A 223 21.03 22.00 2.05
N LYS A 224 20.65 22.60 0.91
CA LYS A 224 19.66 22.02 -0.02
C LYS A 224 20.03 20.63 -0.54
N GLU A 225 21.31 20.43 -0.90
CA GLU A 225 21.73 19.19 -1.54
C GLU A 225 21.80 18.02 -0.54
N GLU A 226 22.39 18.23 0.64
CA GLU A 226 22.41 17.19 1.67
C GLU A 226 20.99 16.88 2.16
N TYR A 227 20.14 17.90 2.32
CA TYR A 227 18.72 17.70 2.66
C TYR A 227 17.99 16.87 1.58
N ARG A 228 18.20 17.19 0.30
CA ARG A 228 17.61 16.45 -0.83
C ARG A 228 18.00 14.97 -0.80
N ILE A 229 19.26 14.69 -0.51
CA ILE A 229 19.81 13.33 -0.46
C ILE A 229 19.31 12.56 0.76
N ARG A 230 19.32 13.17 1.95
CA ARG A 230 19.12 12.45 3.23
C ARG A 230 17.69 12.47 3.73
N VAL A 231 16.96 13.56 3.50
CA VAL A 231 15.65 13.82 4.13
C VAL A 231 14.51 13.83 3.11
N ALA A 232 14.70 14.46 1.95
CA ALA A 232 13.62 14.65 0.98
C ALA A 232 13.02 13.34 0.46
N GLN A 233 13.77 12.24 0.52
CA GLN A 233 13.27 10.91 0.15
C GLN A 233 12.06 10.47 0.98
N PHE A 234 11.99 10.76 2.28
CA PHE A 234 10.85 10.35 3.12
C PHE A 234 9.94 11.52 3.52
N ALA A 235 10.42 12.76 3.37
CA ALA A 235 9.62 13.95 3.56
C ALA A 235 8.55 14.06 2.47
N GLY A 236 7.29 14.11 2.87
CA GLY A 236 6.19 14.05 1.93
C GLY A 236 5.88 12.62 1.46
N SER A 237 6.37 11.57 2.14
CA SER A 237 5.89 10.20 1.95
C SER A 237 5.53 9.58 3.29
N LEU A 238 6.46 9.60 4.25
CA LEU A 238 6.25 9.12 5.62
C LEU A 238 5.84 10.23 6.59
N VAL A 239 6.37 11.44 6.38
CA VAL A 239 6.08 12.60 7.23
C VAL A 239 5.45 13.73 6.42
N PRO A 240 4.58 14.57 7.02
CA PRO A 240 4.00 15.71 6.33
C PRO A 240 5.06 16.71 5.86
N ARG A 241 4.85 17.29 4.68
CA ARG A 241 5.66 18.36 4.09
C ARG A 241 4.72 19.44 3.52
N ARG A 242 5.16 20.71 3.49
CA ARG A 242 4.37 21.77 2.83
C ARG A 242 4.37 21.56 1.31
N ARG A 243 3.23 21.83 0.67
CA ARG A 243 3.11 21.82 -0.80
C ARG A 243 4.06 22.81 -1.48
N GLU A 244 4.36 23.92 -0.83
CA GLU A 244 5.31 24.94 -1.36
C GLU A 244 6.77 24.45 -1.35
N GLN A 245 7.07 23.45 -0.53
CA GLN A 245 8.37 22.77 -0.55
C GLN A 245 8.38 21.58 -1.50
N ASP A 246 7.33 21.35 -2.31
CA ASP A 246 7.40 20.32 -3.34
C ASP A 246 8.50 20.73 -4.31
N ILE A 247 9.69 20.14 -4.10
CA ILE A 247 10.76 20.16 -5.08
C ILE A 247 10.09 19.56 -6.29
N SER A 248 9.95 20.34 -7.37
CA SER A 248 9.63 19.79 -8.68
C SER A 248 10.50 18.56 -8.80
N THR A 249 9.90 17.37 -8.81
CA THR A 249 10.57 16.11 -9.11
C THR A 249 10.99 16.18 -10.58
N GLY A 250 11.85 17.15 -10.89
CA GLY A 250 12.71 17.16 -12.03
C GLY A 250 13.51 15.90 -11.86
N THR A 251 13.17 14.95 -12.71
CA THR A 251 13.97 13.83 -13.16
C THR A 251 15.37 13.91 -12.55
N LEU A 252 15.63 13.10 -11.52
CA LEU A 252 16.97 12.93 -10.96
C LEU A 252 17.97 12.86 -12.12
N PRO A 253 18.87 13.84 -12.30
CA PRO A 253 19.91 13.75 -13.31
C PRO A 253 20.87 12.68 -12.81
N GLY A 254 20.74 11.46 -13.33
CA GLY A 254 21.61 10.34 -12.94
C GLY A 254 20.91 9.04 -12.56
N GLN A 255 19.60 8.87 -12.78
CA GLN A 255 19.13 7.51 -13.12
C GLN A 255 19.59 7.23 -14.55
N GLU A 256 20.88 6.86 -14.67
CA GLU A 256 21.30 5.99 -15.76
C GLU A 256 20.22 4.93 -15.92
N LYS A 257 19.79 4.77 -17.16
CA LYS A 257 18.78 3.81 -17.60
C LYS A 257 19.16 2.43 -17.06
N SER A 258 18.77 2.15 -15.83
CA SER A 258 18.79 0.82 -15.26
C SER A 258 17.68 0.11 -15.99
N LYS A 259 18.08 -0.42 -17.14
CA LYS A 259 17.37 -1.35 -17.99
C LYS A 259 17.24 -2.66 -17.19
N TYR A 260 16.58 -2.59 -16.02
CA TYR A 260 15.92 -3.74 -15.41
C TYR A 260 14.70 -4.04 -16.29
N VAL A 261 15.00 -4.51 -17.49
CA VAL A 261 14.15 -5.50 -18.14
C VAL A 261 14.09 -6.61 -17.11
N TYR A 262 12.89 -6.92 -16.61
CA TYR A 262 12.65 -8.19 -15.95
C TYR A 262 13.16 -9.28 -16.90
N ARG A 263 14.37 -9.78 -16.65
CA ARG A 263 14.88 -10.96 -17.33
C ARG A 263 14.14 -12.12 -16.70
N VAL A 264 12.90 -12.29 -17.14
CA VAL A 264 12.19 -13.55 -17.02
C VAL A 264 13.08 -14.55 -17.74
N ASN A 265 13.83 -15.34 -16.99
CA ASN A 265 14.58 -16.47 -17.52
C ASN A 265 13.59 -17.56 -17.93
N ASN A 266 12.78 -17.27 -18.95
CA ASN A 266 12.12 -18.31 -19.72
C ASN A 266 13.16 -18.83 -20.73
N PRO A 267 13.36 -20.15 -20.85
CA PRO A 267 14.18 -20.71 -21.91
C PRO A 267 13.65 -20.26 -23.27
N PRO A 268 14.50 -20.23 -24.32
CA PRO A 268 14.10 -19.79 -25.65
C PRO A 268 13.03 -20.74 -26.20
N HIS A 269 11.77 -20.37 -26.00
CA HIS A 269 10.67 -20.96 -26.74
C HIS A 269 10.81 -20.51 -28.19
N THR A 270 11.23 -21.44 -29.03
CA THR A 270 11.04 -21.40 -30.49
C THR A 270 9.65 -20.84 -30.80
N PRO A 271 9.52 -19.85 -31.70
CA PRO A 271 8.21 -19.33 -32.10
C PRO A 271 7.48 -20.43 -32.86
N ARG A 272 6.68 -21.20 -32.13
CA ARG A 272 5.64 -22.01 -32.74
C ARG A 272 4.54 -21.03 -33.08
N GLU A 273 4.45 -20.67 -34.36
CA GLU A 273 3.27 -20.03 -34.94
C GLU A 273 2.10 -21.01 -34.89
N SER A 274 1.61 -21.31 -33.69
CA SER A 274 0.25 -21.75 -33.50
C SER A 274 -0.62 -20.51 -33.61
N ARG A 275 -1.50 -20.48 -34.61
CA ARG A 275 -2.68 -19.62 -34.65
C ARG A 275 -3.57 -19.97 -33.44
N GLU A 276 -3.14 -19.63 -32.25
CA GLU A 276 -4.04 -19.48 -31.12
C GLU A 276 -4.88 -18.26 -31.47
N VAL A 277 -6.17 -18.48 -31.69
CA VAL A 277 -7.16 -17.40 -31.68
C VAL A 277 -6.89 -16.63 -30.40
N GLU A 278 -6.39 -15.39 -30.53
CA GLU A 278 -5.97 -14.55 -29.41
C GLU A 278 -7.16 -14.38 -28.46
N ARG A 279 -7.21 -15.26 -27.47
CA ARG A 279 -8.37 -15.41 -26.62
C ARG A 279 -8.37 -14.19 -25.71
N ASN A 280 -9.43 -13.38 -25.78
CA ASN A 280 -9.56 -12.18 -24.98
C ASN A 280 -9.68 -12.57 -23.49
N GLU A 281 -8.54 -12.63 -22.81
CA GLU A 281 -8.44 -13.06 -21.42
C GLU A 281 -9.25 -12.15 -20.48
N LEU A 282 -9.30 -10.84 -20.78
CA LEU A 282 -10.06 -9.86 -20.00
C LEU A 282 -11.56 -10.14 -20.06
N LEU A 283 -12.08 -10.45 -21.24
CA LEU A 283 -13.49 -10.80 -21.42
C LEU A 283 -13.83 -12.13 -20.74
N ASP A 284 -12.95 -13.12 -20.84
CA ASP A 284 -13.13 -14.40 -20.14
C ASP A 284 -13.13 -14.22 -18.62
N ALA A 285 -12.17 -13.45 -18.09
CA ALA A 285 -12.09 -13.14 -16.67
C ALA A 285 -13.32 -12.35 -16.18
N LEU A 286 -13.82 -11.42 -17.00
CA LEU A 286 -15.05 -10.69 -16.72
C LEU A 286 -16.24 -11.65 -16.57
N ARG A 287 -16.38 -12.63 -17.48
CA ARG A 287 -17.49 -13.59 -17.50
C ARG A 287 -17.50 -14.63 -16.37
N VAL A 288 -16.41 -14.77 -15.61
CA VAL A 288 -16.38 -15.70 -14.46
C VAL A 288 -17.52 -15.38 -13.50
N PRO A 289 -18.35 -16.37 -13.11
CA PRO A 289 -19.51 -16.13 -12.26
C PRO A 289 -19.17 -15.34 -11.00
N PHE A 290 -20.01 -14.35 -10.71
CA PHE A 290 -19.86 -13.52 -9.54
C PHE A 290 -21.24 -13.16 -9.01
N THR A 291 -21.53 -13.58 -7.78
CA THR A 291 -22.73 -13.19 -7.06
C THR A 291 -22.33 -12.13 -6.05
N PRO A 292 -22.61 -10.84 -6.32
CA PRO A 292 -22.30 -9.79 -5.36
C PRO A 292 -23.02 -10.10 -4.05
N GLN A 293 -22.28 -10.00 -2.94
CA GLN A 293 -22.91 -10.12 -1.63
C GLN A 293 -23.78 -8.88 -1.41
N THR A 294 -25.09 -9.03 -1.60
CA THR A 294 -26.06 -7.98 -1.32
C THR A 294 -26.01 -7.67 0.17
N LYS A 295 -25.75 -6.40 0.51
CA LYS A 295 -25.69 -5.89 1.89
C LYS A 295 -26.98 -6.11 2.70
N GLU A 296 -28.04 -6.65 2.10
CA GLU A 296 -29.32 -6.98 2.73
C GLU A 296 -29.30 -8.24 3.60
N LYS A 297 -28.34 -9.14 3.41
CA LYS A 297 -28.11 -10.19 4.40
C LYS A 297 -27.41 -9.57 5.60
N THR A 298 -28.22 -9.08 6.56
CA THR A 298 -28.17 -9.39 8.00
C THR A 298 -28.12 -8.25 9.02
N ARG A 299 -29.29 -8.00 9.61
CA ARG A 299 -29.40 -7.61 11.02
C ARG A 299 -29.19 -8.83 11.95
N ASP A 300 -29.43 -10.04 11.46
CA ASP A 300 -29.40 -11.27 12.28
C ASP A 300 -28.07 -12.07 12.27
N GLN A 301 -27.31 -12.13 11.16
CA GLN A 301 -25.88 -12.56 11.15
C GLN A 301 -24.91 -11.45 11.60
N ARG A 302 -25.41 -10.29 12.07
CA ARG A 302 -24.53 -9.29 12.68
C ARG A 302 -23.94 -9.78 14.02
N ASN A 303 -24.55 -10.80 14.63
CA ASN A 303 -24.06 -11.46 15.85
C ASN A 303 -23.20 -12.70 15.57
N GLU A 304 -23.32 -13.32 14.39
CA GLU A 304 -22.27 -14.17 13.81
C GLU A 304 -21.37 -13.31 12.92
N SER A 305 -21.03 -12.13 13.42
CA SER A 305 -19.94 -11.39 12.80
C SER A 305 -18.77 -12.35 12.78
N TYR A 306 -18.30 -12.70 11.59
CA TYR A 306 -16.90 -12.93 11.32
C TYR A 306 -16.11 -11.66 11.71
N GLU A 307 -16.22 -11.19 12.95
CA GLU A 307 -15.06 -11.08 13.81
C GLU A 307 -14.44 -12.48 13.78
N LEU A 308 -13.72 -12.76 12.69
CA LEU A 308 -12.38 -13.28 12.87
C LEU A 308 -11.82 -12.45 14.03
N GLU A 309 -11.97 -12.95 15.26
CA GLU A 309 -10.97 -12.83 16.31
C GLU A 309 -9.70 -13.47 15.72
N GLU A 310 -9.19 -12.87 14.63
CA GLU A 310 -7.77 -12.78 14.45
C GLU A 310 -7.33 -12.17 15.77
N ASP A 311 -6.65 -12.97 16.58
CA ASP A 311 -5.76 -12.48 17.62
C ASP A 311 -4.78 -11.53 16.93
N ARG A 312 -5.24 -10.29 16.71
CA ARG A 312 -4.51 -9.24 16.02
C ARG A 312 -3.50 -8.74 17.03
N ASN A 313 -2.37 -9.43 17.06
CA ASN A 313 -1.23 -9.00 17.80
C ASN A 313 -0.76 -7.68 17.18
N MET A 314 -1.00 -6.59 17.87
CA MET A 314 -0.43 -5.30 17.51
C MET A 314 1.00 -5.25 18.04
N VAL A 315 1.88 -4.51 17.36
CA VAL A 315 3.30 -4.38 17.76
C VAL A 315 3.49 -3.93 19.23
N THR A 316 2.52 -3.19 19.75
CA THR A 316 2.30 -2.94 21.18
C THR A 316 0.82 -2.59 21.39
N GLY A 317 0.37 -2.39 22.63
CA GLY A 317 -0.98 -1.91 22.89
C GLY A 317 -1.23 -0.54 22.26
N LEU A 318 -2.41 -0.32 21.66
CA LEU A 318 -2.74 0.96 20.99
C LEU A 318 -2.56 2.18 21.92
N ARG A 319 -2.84 2.01 23.22
CA ARG A 319 -2.58 3.07 24.22
C ARG A 319 -1.10 3.44 24.26
N ASN A 320 -0.20 2.46 24.32
CA ASN A 320 1.24 2.67 24.35
C ASN A 320 1.74 3.30 23.04
N ALA A 321 1.17 2.91 21.89
CA ALA A 321 1.51 3.51 20.60
C ALA A 321 1.11 4.99 20.51
N ILE A 322 -0.06 5.36 21.05
CA ILE A 322 -0.51 6.75 21.16
C ILE A 322 0.38 7.52 22.15
N GLU A 323 0.71 6.93 23.30
CA GLU A 323 1.57 7.55 24.30
C GLU A 323 2.97 7.80 23.73
N ALA A 324 3.55 6.84 23.00
CA ALA A 324 4.79 7.01 22.27
C ALA A 324 4.72 8.24 21.35
N LEU A 325 3.67 8.34 20.55
CA LEU A 325 3.45 9.48 19.66
C LEU A 325 3.30 10.82 20.40
N GLN A 326 2.76 10.82 21.62
CA GLN A 326 2.58 12.03 22.43
C GLN A 326 3.90 12.56 23.00
N VAL A 327 4.86 11.68 23.29
CA VAL A 327 6.11 12.07 23.96
C VAL A 327 7.28 12.32 23.00
N THR A 328 7.25 11.71 21.81
CA THR A 328 8.29 11.90 20.78
C THR A 328 8.08 13.19 19.99
N ARG A 329 9.17 13.86 19.62
CA ARG A 329 9.15 15.06 18.79
C ARG A 329 9.77 14.79 17.40
N PRO A 330 9.45 15.57 16.36
CA PRO A 330 10.11 15.47 15.05
C PRO A 330 11.64 15.53 15.12
N GLN A 331 12.19 16.35 16.02
CA GLN A 331 13.64 16.43 16.32
C GLN A 331 14.26 15.08 16.70
N ASP A 332 13.50 14.26 17.42
CA ASP A 332 13.91 12.92 17.85
C ASP A 332 13.69 11.88 16.74
N MET A 333 12.60 12.03 15.99
CA MET A 333 12.20 11.12 14.92
C MET A 333 13.08 11.23 13.67
N LEU A 334 13.53 12.45 13.33
CA LEU A 334 14.26 12.73 12.09
C LEU A 334 15.57 11.94 11.99
N PRO A 335 16.45 11.92 13.02
CA PRO A 335 17.67 11.09 13.01
C PRO A 335 17.38 9.60 12.81
N VAL A 336 16.29 9.09 13.39
CA VAL A 336 15.88 7.68 13.28
C VAL A 336 15.46 7.35 11.84
N LEU A 337 14.70 8.25 11.19
CA LEU A 337 14.34 8.10 9.78
C LEU A 337 15.57 8.17 8.86
N MET A 338 16.49 9.09 9.10
CA MET A 338 17.74 9.19 8.34
C MET A 338 18.64 7.95 8.50
N HIS A 339 18.64 7.33 9.68
CA HIS A 339 19.34 6.09 9.91
C HIS A 339 18.64 4.88 9.26
N LEU A 340 17.31 4.87 9.29
CA LEU A 340 16.51 3.80 8.69
C LEU A 340 16.59 3.78 7.16
N PHE A 341 16.66 4.96 6.55
CA PHE A 341 16.75 5.15 5.10
C PHE A 341 18.04 5.91 4.78
N PRO A 342 19.21 5.25 4.80
CA PRO A 342 20.48 5.92 4.55
C PRO A 342 20.58 6.38 3.08
N ALA A 343 21.29 7.49 2.87
CA ALA A 343 21.57 8.01 1.55
C ALA A 343 22.38 7.01 0.70
N PRO A 344 22.12 6.91 -0.62
CA PRO A 344 22.95 6.12 -1.53
C PRO A 344 24.42 6.57 -1.44
N GLY A 345 25.35 5.64 -1.20
CA GLY A 345 26.78 5.92 -1.18
C GLY A 345 27.37 6.34 0.18
N MET A 346 26.55 6.57 1.21
CA MET A 346 27.04 6.56 2.59
C MET A 346 27.06 5.10 3.04
N GLY A 347 28.20 4.43 2.90
CA GLY A 347 28.38 3.04 3.32
C GLY A 347 27.83 2.83 4.73
N GLN A 348 27.05 1.77 4.93
CA GLN A 348 26.68 1.34 6.28
C GLN A 348 27.98 1.01 7.00
N ALA A 349 28.44 1.91 7.86
CA ALA A 349 29.43 1.55 8.86
C ALA A 349 28.79 0.44 9.69
N SER A 350 29.25 -0.79 9.47
CA SER A 350 28.78 -2.01 10.11
C SER A 350 28.65 -1.75 11.61
N THR A 351 27.44 -1.86 12.14
CA THR A 351 27.16 -1.83 13.58
C THR A 351 26.74 -3.21 14.03
#